data_AF-A0A819V7A7-F1
#
_entry.id   AF-A0A819V7A7-F1
#
_cell.length_a   1.000
_cell.length_b   1.000
_cell.length_c   1.000
_cell.angle_alpha   90.00
_cell.angle_beta   90.00
_cell.angle_gamma   90.00
#
_symmetry.space_group_name_H-M   'P 1'
#
loop_
_entity.id
_entity.type
_entity.pdbx_description
1 polymer ?
#
loop_
_entity_poly.entity_id
_entity_poly.type
_entity_poly.pdbx_seq_one_letter_code
_entity_poly.pdbx_strand_id
1 'polypeptide(L)'
;MIELADRNLLHENYDNIDLDALLGPVYSTRGIKRNSQEVTLDTDDSDFEANNNEQDELWQLKPSSSTRKKQKKNNVDFQKEELLRKFLHIKDEYHITDSAIKAMHKFFKETKESFYSMAEIERVRKKSNQNIPIKYSKDSAYVPFEFALRAAIFVAVKFRPDLLKLNHLSFRLNMDGTLMGNKHVVALSVNCVDGGPSCQTARRLVPVGIFEIQKESNELLRKTLPKDFLDSIQSVKQLQINQKKSVTVKIRLGGDYQNAVYVFGLAGIHSNYPCVFCTQNKAYLHVTEKNTVCEEEVWVGSGKNRKKQKQKKIVNPTSVYDPTLGARTLAEKSDCLKRRETNRSNNELGYQSEPLFGNLFEFSDYVLDILHMRLRIFDIILKDILSEASRTGEYEPVHTKKLEEKNRSSQQTCV
;
A
#
# COMPACT_ATOMS: atom_id res chain seq x y z
N MET A 1 -9.36 -18.02 39.27
CA MET A 1 -8.88 -16.88 40.08
C MET A 1 -7.44 -16.57 39.69
N ILE A 2 -7.27 -16.04 38.47
CA ILE A 2 -6.07 -15.38 37.95
C ILE A 2 -6.64 -14.28 37.03
N GLU A 3 -6.08 -13.09 37.18
CA GLU A 3 -6.70 -11.78 37.03
C GLU A 3 -7.12 -11.39 35.60
N LEU A 4 -8.35 -10.87 35.53
CA LEU A 4 -8.84 -9.91 34.56
C LEU A 4 -8.30 -8.52 34.95
N ALA A 5 -7.05 -8.23 34.63
CA ALA A 5 -6.46 -6.90 34.78
C ALA A 5 -5.54 -6.64 33.58
N ASP A 6 -6.08 -6.00 32.54
CA ASP A 6 -5.39 -5.11 31.57
C ASP A 6 -6.17 -4.94 30.26
N ARG A 7 -7.43 -4.50 30.35
CA ARG A 7 -8.16 -3.93 29.20
C ARG A 7 -8.43 -2.43 29.30
N ASN A 8 -8.04 -1.79 30.41
CA ASN A 8 -8.31 -0.37 30.67
C ASN A 8 -7.12 0.57 30.39
N LEU A 9 -5.97 0.05 29.93
CA LEU A 9 -4.75 0.83 29.67
C LEU A 9 -4.55 1.27 28.20
N LEU A 10 -5.50 0.99 27.29
CA LEU A 10 -5.39 1.38 25.87
C LEU A 10 -6.43 2.42 25.41
N HIS A 11 -7.25 2.95 26.32
CA HIS A 11 -8.19 4.06 26.05
C HIS A 11 -7.57 5.43 26.37
N GLU A 12 -6.31 5.66 26.00
CA GLU A 12 -5.72 7.00 26.11
C GLU A 12 -6.22 7.90 24.97
N ASN A 13 -7.12 8.84 25.29
CA ASN A 13 -7.27 10.20 24.73
C ASN A 13 -7.01 10.45 23.21
N TYR A 14 -7.37 9.53 22.31
CA TYR A 14 -7.32 9.77 20.86
C TYR A 14 -8.33 10.82 20.37
N ASP A 15 -9.33 11.19 21.18
CA ASP A 15 -10.42 12.11 20.81
C ASP A 15 -9.97 13.58 20.66
N ASN A 16 -8.74 13.93 21.05
CA ASN A 16 -8.19 15.29 20.98
C ASN A 16 -7.08 15.47 19.92
N ILE A 17 -6.87 14.50 19.02
CA ILE A 17 -5.89 14.65 17.95
C ILE A 17 -6.46 15.58 16.88
N ASP A 18 -5.88 16.78 16.78
CA ASP A 18 -6.12 17.73 15.70
C ASP A 18 -5.61 17.15 14.37
N LEU A 19 -6.49 16.42 13.67
CA LEU A 19 -6.19 15.73 12.41
C LEU A 19 -5.86 16.71 11.27
N ASP A 20 -6.31 17.98 11.35
CA ASP A 20 -5.90 19.03 10.43
C ASP A 20 -4.46 19.51 10.69
N ALA A 21 -3.97 19.44 11.94
CA ALA A 21 -2.55 19.62 12.24
C ALA A 21 -1.68 18.45 11.75
N LEU A 22 -2.24 17.24 11.61
CA LEU A 22 -1.53 16.04 11.16
C LEU A 22 -1.27 16.01 9.65
N LEU A 23 -2.23 16.48 8.86
CA LEU A 23 -2.22 16.35 7.39
C LEU A 23 -2.14 17.71 6.67
N GLY A 24 -2.23 18.81 7.41
CA GLY A 24 -2.35 20.17 6.90
C GLY A 24 -3.74 20.47 6.32
N PRO A 25 -4.15 21.75 6.29
CA PRO A 25 -5.35 22.17 5.57
C PRO A 25 -5.13 21.97 4.06
N VAL A 26 -5.72 20.92 3.50
CA VAL A 26 -5.67 20.66 2.05
C VAL A 26 -6.64 21.61 1.35
N TYR A 27 -6.13 22.73 0.83
CA TYR A 27 -6.91 23.59 -0.05
C TYR A 27 -7.07 22.90 -1.41
N SER A 28 -8.31 22.76 -1.88
CA SER A 28 -8.58 22.45 -3.28
C SER A 28 -8.12 23.64 -4.13
N THR A 29 -6.96 23.55 -4.76
CA THR A 29 -6.47 24.55 -5.74
C THR A 29 -7.03 24.28 -7.14
N ARG A 30 -8.21 23.67 -7.27
CA ARG A 30 -8.94 23.75 -8.54
C ARG A 30 -9.68 25.07 -8.59
N GLY A 31 -8.96 26.09 -9.07
CA GLY A 31 -9.58 27.10 -9.90
C GLY A 31 -10.30 26.39 -11.03
N ILE A 32 -11.62 26.34 -10.94
CA ILE A 32 -12.49 25.98 -12.06
C ILE A 32 -12.19 27.03 -13.12
N LYS A 33 -11.42 26.66 -14.15
CA LYS A 33 -11.46 27.39 -15.41
C LYS A 33 -12.91 27.32 -15.88
N ARG A 34 -13.60 28.45 -15.84
CA ARG A 34 -14.83 28.65 -16.60
C ARG A 34 -14.46 28.48 -18.06
N ASN A 35 -14.62 27.27 -18.60
CA ASN A 35 -14.79 27.12 -20.03
C ASN A 35 -16.21 27.57 -20.33
N SER A 36 -16.32 28.79 -20.85
CA SER A 36 -17.47 29.23 -21.63
C SER A 36 -17.51 28.39 -22.91
N GLN A 37 -18.20 27.26 -22.85
CA GLN A 37 -18.74 26.61 -24.03
C GLN A 37 -20.09 25.99 -23.64
N GLU A 38 -21.13 26.62 -24.17
CA GLU A 38 -22.50 26.15 -24.20
C GLU A 38 -22.52 24.75 -24.82
N VAL A 39 -22.93 23.77 -24.01
CA VAL A 39 -23.59 22.56 -24.51
C VAL A 39 -24.82 22.38 -23.62
N THR A 40 -25.95 22.83 -24.16
CA THR A 40 -27.30 22.53 -23.69
C THR A 40 -27.52 21.03 -23.75
N LEU A 41 -27.78 20.41 -22.61
CA LEU A 41 -28.47 19.13 -22.51
C LEU A 41 -29.46 19.25 -21.36
N ASP A 42 -30.72 19.32 -21.74
CA ASP A 42 -31.89 19.30 -20.88
C ASP A 42 -31.93 18.00 -20.06
N THR A 43 -32.04 18.14 -18.74
CA THR A 43 -32.79 17.19 -17.91
C THR A 43 -33.37 17.95 -16.72
N ASP A 44 -34.70 17.87 -16.65
CA ASP A 44 -35.59 18.52 -15.70
C ASP A 44 -35.32 18.18 -14.22
N ASP A 45 -35.77 19.15 -13.42
CA ASP A 45 -35.78 19.26 -11.96
C ASP A 45 -36.41 18.07 -11.20
N SER A 46 -35.87 17.83 -10.00
CA SER A 46 -36.70 17.84 -8.79
C SER A 46 -35.83 18.00 -7.52
N ASP A 47 -35.89 19.20 -6.96
CA ASP A 47 -35.91 19.56 -5.53
C ASP A 47 -35.29 18.62 -4.51
N PHE A 48 -34.13 19.01 -3.97
CA PHE A 48 -33.66 18.62 -2.65
C PHE A 48 -32.92 19.80 -1.98
N GLU A 49 -33.69 20.77 -1.47
CA GLU A 49 -33.19 21.67 -0.43
C GLU A 49 -33.22 20.94 0.93
N ALA A 50 -32.06 20.49 1.41
CA ALA A 50 -31.92 19.98 2.76
C ALA A 50 -30.62 20.49 3.41
N ASN A 51 -30.78 21.48 4.30
CA ASN A 51 -30.02 21.73 5.52
C ASN A 51 -28.55 21.25 5.55
N ASN A 52 -27.63 22.13 5.11
CA ASN A 52 -26.17 21.93 5.20
C ASN A 52 -25.53 22.38 6.53
N ASN A 53 -26.30 22.72 7.56
CA ASN A 53 -25.75 23.30 8.80
C ASN A 53 -25.37 22.30 9.92
N GLU A 54 -25.61 21.00 9.76
CA GLU A 54 -25.24 19.99 10.78
C GLU A 54 -23.94 19.22 10.50
N GLN A 55 -23.33 19.34 9.32
CA GLN A 55 -22.12 18.57 8.99
C GLN A 55 -20.82 19.18 9.49
N ASP A 56 -20.79 20.50 9.77
CA ASP A 56 -19.60 21.18 10.30
C ASP A 56 -19.41 21.02 11.82
N GLU A 57 -20.40 20.49 12.56
CA GLU A 57 -20.30 20.28 14.00
C GLU A 57 -19.59 18.97 14.39
N LEU A 58 -19.32 18.06 13.45
CA LEU A 58 -18.77 16.74 13.77
C LEU A 58 -17.28 16.76 14.20
N TRP A 59 -16.56 17.87 14.01
CA TRP A 59 -15.14 17.99 14.34
C TRP A 59 -14.74 19.30 15.03
N GLN A 60 -15.69 20.20 15.35
CA GLN A 60 -15.38 21.45 16.03
C GLN A 60 -15.70 21.35 17.53
N LEU A 61 -14.67 21.10 18.34
CA LEU A 61 -14.72 21.26 19.80
C LEU A 61 -15.00 22.74 20.15
N LYS A 62 -16.26 23.10 20.43
CA LYS A 62 -16.62 24.46 20.89
C LYS A 62 -16.16 24.66 22.35
N PRO A 63 -15.36 25.70 22.65
CA PRO A 63 -14.95 25.99 24.03
C PRO A 63 -16.10 26.55 24.86
N SER A 64 -16.19 26.12 26.12
CA SER A 64 -17.24 26.53 27.07
C SER A 64 -17.29 28.05 27.32
N SER A 65 -18.50 28.56 27.58
CA SER A 65 -18.86 29.98 27.58
C SER A 65 -18.29 30.83 28.73
N SER A 66 -17.55 30.26 29.68
CA SER A 66 -17.07 30.96 30.87
C SER A 66 -15.72 31.69 30.71
N THR A 67 -15.03 31.59 29.56
CA THR A 67 -13.64 32.08 29.38
C THR A 67 -13.49 33.36 28.54
N ARG A 68 -14.54 34.18 28.36
CA ARG A 68 -14.55 35.27 27.36
C ARG A 68 -13.66 36.49 27.65
N LYS A 69 -13.18 36.72 28.89
CA LYS A 69 -12.38 37.93 29.21
C LYS A 69 -10.85 37.74 29.20
N LYS A 70 -10.34 36.50 29.23
CA LYS A 70 -8.90 36.18 29.04
C LYS A 70 -8.52 35.90 27.56
N GLN A 71 -9.50 35.87 26.65
CA GLN A 71 -9.31 35.42 25.26
C GLN A 71 -8.68 36.44 24.31
N LYS A 72 -8.68 37.76 24.59
CA LYS A 72 -8.17 38.75 23.61
C LYS A 72 -6.65 38.66 23.35
N LYS A 73 -5.84 38.30 24.36
CA LYS A 73 -4.39 38.10 24.20
C LYS A 73 -4.07 36.72 23.60
N ASN A 74 -4.85 35.70 23.96
CA ASN A 74 -4.73 34.35 23.42
C ASN A 74 -5.16 34.25 21.94
N ASN A 75 -6.04 35.14 21.47
CA ASN A 75 -6.55 35.09 20.10
C ASN A 75 -5.46 35.45 19.05
N VAL A 76 -4.56 36.38 19.39
CA VAL A 76 -3.47 36.79 18.50
C VAL A 76 -2.43 35.68 18.34
N ASP A 77 -2.04 35.03 19.44
CA ASP A 77 -1.11 33.89 19.41
C ASP A 77 -1.70 32.69 18.67
N PHE A 78 -3.02 32.45 18.82
CA PHE A 78 -3.72 31.40 18.10
C PHE A 78 -3.73 31.64 16.59
N GLN A 79 -4.11 32.85 16.14
CA GLN A 79 -4.09 33.21 14.72
C GLN A 79 -2.68 33.10 14.11
N LYS A 80 -1.66 33.54 14.85
CA LYS A 80 -0.26 33.42 14.42
C LYS A 80 0.15 31.95 14.26
N GLU A 81 -0.23 31.08 15.19
CA GLU A 81 0.05 29.64 15.10
C GLU A 81 -0.69 28.98 13.92
N GLU A 82 -1.95 29.35 13.68
CA GLU A 82 -2.75 28.84 12.55
C GLU A 82 -2.14 29.24 11.20
N LEU A 83 -1.72 30.51 11.04
CA LEU A 83 -1.02 30.95 9.84
C LEU A 83 0.29 30.19 9.63
N LEU A 84 1.02 29.89 10.72
CA LEU A 84 2.25 29.12 10.66
C LEU A 84 2.01 27.66 10.27
N ARG A 85 0.88 27.06 10.67
CA ARG A 85 0.45 25.73 10.19
C ARG A 85 0.09 25.76 8.71
N LYS A 86 -0.63 26.79 8.24
CA LYS A 86 -0.91 26.98 6.81
C LYS A 86 0.38 27.14 6.01
N PHE A 87 1.35 27.87 6.56
CA PHE A 87 2.67 28.01 5.95
C PHE A 87 3.44 26.69 5.89
N LEU A 88 3.42 25.88 6.96
CA LEU A 88 4.01 24.53 6.96
C LEU A 88 3.40 23.64 5.88
N HIS A 89 2.07 23.68 5.73
CA HIS A 89 1.39 22.94 4.66
C HIS A 89 1.87 23.38 3.27
N ILE A 90 1.97 24.68 3.00
CA ILE A 90 2.51 25.20 1.74
C ILE A 90 3.96 24.75 1.55
N LYS A 91 4.79 24.85 2.59
CA LYS A 91 6.19 24.42 2.55
C LYS A 91 6.29 22.95 2.13
N ASP A 92 5.44 22.08 2.67
CA ASP A 92 5.49 20.65 2.39
C ASP A 92 4.85 20.30 1.03
N GLU A 93 3.74 20.95 0.63
CA GLU A 93 3.07 20.77 -0.67
C GLU A 93 3.96 21.19 -1.85
N TYR A 94 4.74 22.27 -1.67
CA TYR A 94 5.65 22.79 -2.70
C TYR A 94 7.12 22.34 -2.49
N HIS A 95 7.37 21.40 -1.58
CA HIS A 95 8.70 20.84 -1.31
C HIS A 95 9.78 21.90 -1.02
N ILE A 96 9.41 23.00 -0.34
CA ILE A 96 10.32 24.09 -0.02
C ILE A 96 11.28 23.61 1.08
N THR A 97 12.58 23.63 0.79
CA THR A 97 13.62 23.15 1.70
C THR A 97 13.86 24.11 2.87
N ASP A 98 14.36 23.59 3.99
CA ASP A 98 14.71 24.42 5.14
C ASP A 98 15.80 25.45 4.78
N SER A 99 16.69 25.13 3.84
CA SER A 99 17.69 26.07 3.30
C SER A 99 17.03 27.22 2.52
N ALA A 100 16.02 26.93 1.69
CA ALA A 100 15.26 27.96 1.00
C ALA A 100 14.51 28.86 1.99
N ILE A 101 13.90 28.30 3.04
CA ILE A 101 13.26 29.08 4.10
C ILE A 101 14.25 29.98 4.84
N LYS A 102 15.45 29.48 5.16
CA LYS A 102 16.52 30.28 5.76
C LYS A 102 16.93 31.45 4.85
N ALA A 103 17.02 31.23 3.54
CA ALA A 103 17.32 32.29 2.57
C ALA A 103 16.21 33.33 2.48
N MET A 104 14.94 32.89 2.41
CA MET A 104 13.77 33.78 2.45
C MET A 104 13.75 34.62 3.73
N HIS A 105 13.95 33.99 4.90
CA HIS A 105 14.00 34.69 6.18
C HIS A 105 15.10 35.76 6.22
N LYS A 106 16.28 35.47 5.66
CA LYS A 106 17.37 36.45 5.54
C LYS A 106 16.97 37.63 4.66
N PHE A 107 16.38 37.36 3.49
CA PHE A 107 15.91 38.38 2.56
C PHE A 107 14.86 39.31 3.20
N PHE A 108 13.82 38.75 3.82
CA PHE A 108 12.78 39.55 4.49
C PHE A 108 13.32 40.36 5.67
N LYS A 109 14.31 39.81 6.39
CA LYS A 109 14.98 40.54 7.46
C LYS A 109 15.75 41.77 6.93
N GLU A 110 16.38 41.65 5.75
CA GLU A 110 17.07 42.76 5.08
C GLU A 110 16.09 43.83 4.57
N THR A 111 14.90 43.43 4.11
CA THR A 111 13.84 44.36 3.67
C THR A 111 13.01 44.94 4.81
N LYS A 112 13.33 44.61 6.07
CA LYS A 112 12.56 44.99 7.29
C LYS A 112 11.12 44.47 7.29
N GLU A 113 10.83 43.45 6.49
CA GLU A 113 9.55 42.74 6.49
C GLU A 113 9.58 41.59 7.50
N SER A 114 8.39 41.21 7.99
CA SER A 114 8.28 40.10 8.94
C SER A 114 8.15 38.77 8.19
N PHE A 115 8.95 37.79 8.60
CA PHE A 115 8.86 36.42 8.10
C PHE A 115 9.14 35.43 9.21
N TYR A 116 8.56 34.24 9.12
CA TYR A 116 8.73 33.20 10.15
C TYR A 116 10.19 32.76 10.24
N SER A 117 10.70 32.68 11.45
CA SER A 117 12.02 32.10 11.72
C SER A 117 11.97 30.57 11.69
N MET A 118 13.11 29.93 11.44
CA MET A 118 13.22 28.46 11.51
C MET A 118 12.84 27.92 12.88
N ALA A 119 13.21 28.62 13.97
CA ALA A 119 12.85 28.21 15.32
C ALA A 119 11.33 28.22 15.56
N GLU A 120 10.61 29.19 14.99
CA GLU A 120 9.14 29.22 15.06
C GLU A 120 8.52 28.04 14.29
N ILE A 121 9.02 27.79 13.08
CA ILE A 121 8.57 26.68 12.21
C ILE A 121 8.81 25.33 12.90
N GLU A 122 10.02 25.10 13.43
CA GLU A 122 10.39 23.88 14.14
C GLU A 122 9.56 23.68 15.40
N ARG A 123 9.25 24.74 16.14
CA ARG A 123 8.38 24.67 17.32
C ARG A 123 6.98 24.19 16.95
N VAL A 124 6.36 24.73 15.91
CA VAL A 124 5.02 24.31 15.47
C VAL A 124 5.04 22.91 14.87
N ARG A 125 6.06 22.56 14.09
CA ARG A 125 6.24 21.19 13.58
C ARG A 125 6.39 20.19 14.73
N LYS A 126 7.23 20.48 15.72
CA LYS A 126 7.42 19.62 16.91
C LYS A 126 6.11 19.46 17.68
N LYS A 127 5.37 20.55 17.89
CA LYS A 127 4.05 20.52 18.55
C LYS A 127 3.03 19.68 17.78
N SER A 128 3.02 19.75 16.46
CA SER A 128 2.12 18.95 15.61
C SER A 128 2.51 17.47 15.63
N ASN A 129 3.81 17.17 15.55
CA ASN A 129 4.33 15.81 15.56
C ASN A 129 4.23 15.11 16.91
N GLN A 130 4.11 15.84 18.02
CA GLN A 130 3.93 15.27 19.37
C GLN A 130 2.65 14.45 19.51
N ASN A 131 1.63 14.74 18.69
CA ASN A 131 0.37 13.99 18.69
C ASN A 131 0.41 12.73 17.84
N ILE A 132 1.53 12.46 17.15
CA ILE A 132 1.70 11.28 16.33
C ILE A 132 2.33 10.20 17.21
N PRO A 133 1.64 9.08 17.46
CA PRO A 133 2.16 8.02 18.31
C PRO A 133 3.21 7.17 17.56
N ILE A 134 4.32 7.78 17.16
CA ILE A 134 5.42 7.10 16.46
C ILE A 134 6.17 6.23 17.47
N LYS A 135 6.21 4.93 17.18
CA LYS A 135 7.06 3.95 17.86
C LYS A 135 8.37 3.82 17.09
N TYR A 136 9.47 3.82 17.83
CA TYR A 136 10.81 3.65 17.28
C TYR A 136 11.40 2.33 17.79
N SER A 137 12.08 1.62 16.91
CA SER A 137 13.00 0.55 17.27
C SER A 137 14.38 0.85 16.67
N LYS A 138 15.34 -0.06 16.86
CA LYS A 138 16.67 0.06 16.26
C LYS A 138 16.61 0.20 14.73
N ASP A 139 15.74 -0.59 14.11
CA ASP A 139 15.69 -0.79 12.66
C ASP A 139 14.31 -0.42 12.07
N SER A 140 13.47 0.32 12.81
CA SER A 140 12.15 0.73 12.30
C SER A 140 11.59 1.98 12.98
N ALA A 141 10.71 2.66 12.26
CA ALA A 141 9.83 3.70 12.80
C ALA A 141 8.43 3.50 12.21
N TYR A 142 7.41 3.40 13.06
CA TYR A 142 6.05 3.11 12.61
C TYR A 142 5.00 3.67 13.59
N VAL A 143 3.76 3.77 13.15
CA VAL A 143 2.62 4.15 13.98
C VAL A 143 1.72 2.95 14.26
N PRO A 144 0.95 2.92 15.37
CA PRO A 144 -0.13 1.97 15.57
C PRO A 144 -1.04 1.88 14.34
N PHE A 145 -1.35 0.66 13.91
CA PHE A 145 -2.08 0.47 12.66
C PHE A 145 -3.46 1.14 12.66
N GLU A 146 -4.18 1.09 13.79
CA GLU A 146 -5.45 1.80 14.00
C GLU A 146 -5.34 3.30 13.72
N PHE A 147 -4.27 3.95 14.19
CA PHE A 147 -4.04 5.38 13.96
C PHE A 147 -3.90 5.68 12.47
N ALA A 148 -3.14 4.86 11.74
CA ALA A 148 -2.98 5.02 10.29
C ALA A 148 -4.31 4.84 9.54
N LEU A 149 -5.17 3.90 9.95
CA LEU A 149 -6.50 3.73 9.36
C LEU A 149 -7.40 4.94 9.63
N ARG A 150 -7.40 5.48 10.85
CA ARG A 150 -8.16 6.70 11.18
C ARG A 150 -7.71 7.90 10.34
N ALA A 151 -6.40 8.09 10.19
CA ALA A 151 -5.85 9.11 9.31
C ALA A 151 -6.27 8.87 7.83
N ALA A 152 -6.30 7.62 7.36
CA ALA A 152 -6.75 7.30 6.01
C ALA A 152 -8.25 7.56 5.80
N ILE A 153 -9.10 7.31 6.81
CA ILE A 153 -10.52 7.70 6.80
C ILE A 153 -10.64 9.21 6.68
N PHE A 154 -9.88 9.95 7.49
CA PHE A 154 -9.93 11.41 7.47
C PHE A 154 -9.55 11.99 6.10
N VAL A 155 -8.49 11.45 5.47
CA VAL A 155 -8.13 11.81 4.09
C VAL A 155 -9.28 11.50 3.13
N ALA A 156 -9.92 10.33 3.27
CA ALA A 156 -10.98 9.89 2.37
C ALA A 156 -12.28 10.71 2.50
N VAL A 157 -12.66 11.10 3.72
CA VAL A 157 -13.86 11.92 3.98
C VAL A 157 -13.78 13.26 3.27
N LYS A 158 -12.57 13.82 3.06
CA LYS A 158 -12.38 15.07 2.29
C LYS A 158 -12.81 14.94 0.82
N PHE A 159 -12.79 13.72 0.26
CA PHE A 159 -13.21 13.46 -1.12
C PHE A 159 -14.59 12.83 -1.21
N ARG A 160 -15.00 12.10 -0.15
CA ARG A 160 -16.23 11.34 -0.10
C ARG A 160 -16.85 11.41 1.31
N PRO A 161 -17.59 12.48 1.65
CA PRO A 161 -18.17 12.64 2.98
C PRO A 161 -19.19 11.56 3.38
N ASP A 162 -19.92 10.99 2.41
CA ASP A 162 -20.86 9.88 2.61
C ASP A 162 -20.19 8.58 3.06
N LEU A 163 -18.86 8.48 3.01
CA LEU A 163 -18.10 7.35 3.54
C LEU A 163 -18.39 7.09 5.02
N LEU A 164 -18.69 8.14 5.79
CA LEU A 164 -19.09 8.03 7.19
C LEU A 164 -20.44 7.36 7.39
N LYS A 165 -21.24 7.16 6.34
CA LYS A 165 -22.52 6.43 6.38
C LYS A 165 -22.34 4.93 6.15
N LEU A 166 -21.20 4.48 5.63
CA LEU A 166 -20.92 3.06 5.39
C LEU A 166 -20.70 2.29 6.70
N ASN A 167 -21.10 1.03 6.74
CA ASN A 167 -20.87 0.12 7.88
C ASN A 167 -19.59 -0.71 7.72
N HIS A 168 -19.05 -0.73 6.50
CA HIS A 168 -17.85 -1.45 6.14
C HIS A 168 -16.92 -0.50 5.39
N LEU A 169 -15.64 -0.51 5.74
CA LEU A 169 -14.60 0.24 5.05
C LEU A 169 -13.47 -0.70 4.62
N SER A 170 -13.06 -0.56 3.37
CA SER A 170 -11.98 -1.29 2.75
C SER A 170 -10.73 -0.42 2.69
N PHE A 171 -9.61 -0.98 3.13
CA PHE A 171 -8.29 -0.34 3.11
C PHE A 171 -7.34 -1.18 2.29
N ARG A 172 -6.36 -0.53 1.67
CA ARG A 172 -5.26 -1.19 0.98
C ARG A 172 -3.96 -0.90 1.73
N LEU A 173 -3.34 -1.94 2.26
CA LEU A 173 -2.00 -1.89 2.85
C LEU A 173 -1.00 -2.10 1.72
N ASN A 174 -0.27 -1.05 1.39
CA ASN A 174 0.79 -1.05 0.39
C ASN A 174 2.12 -1.29 1.07
N MET A 175 2.96 -2.11 0.44
CA MET A 175 4.32 -2.37 0.88
C MET A 175 5.24 -2.33 -0.33
N ASP A 176 6.33 -1.59 -0.23
CA ASP A 176 7.31 -1.49 -1.29
C ASP A 176 8.73 -1.39 -0.73
N GLY A 177 9.68 -2.02 -1.44
CA GLY A 177 11.10 -1.97 -1.13
C GLY A 177 11.76 -0.77 -1.81
N THR A 178 12.64 -0.08 -1.11
CA THR A 178 13.42 1.00 -1.71
C THR A 178 14.80 1.12 -1.09
N LEU A 179 15.70 1.81 -1.79
CA LEU A 179 17.03 2.14 -1.31
C LEU A 179 17.04 3.56 -0.76
N MET A 180 17.38 3.69 0.53
CA MET A 180 17.61 4.98 1.17
C MET A 180 19.09 5.11 1.53
N GLY A 181 19.85 5.75 0.64
CA GLY A 181 21.31 5.76 0.73
C GLY A 181 21.87 4.35 0.49
N ASN A 182 22.60 3.81 1.47
CA ASN A 182 23.18 2.46 1.40
C ASN A 182 22.33 1.41 2.13
N LYS A 183 21.10 1.74 2.51
CA LYS A 183 20.21 0.88 3.28
C LYS A 183 19.02 0.46 2.43
N HIS A 184 18.70 -0.83 2.46
CA HIS A 184 17.42 -1.30 1.97
C HIS A 184 16.37 -1.04 3.05
N VAL A 185 15.26 -0.45 2.65
CA VAL A 185 14.13 -0.21 3.54
C VAL A 185 12.86 -0.72 2.89
N VAL A 186 11.92 -1.15 3.70
CA VAL A 186 10.56 -1.46 3.28
C VAL A 186 9.65 -0.39 3.86
N ALA A 187 8.96 0.32 2.97
CA ALA A 187 8.00 1.34 3.34
C ALA A 187 6.59 0.74 3.27
N LEU A 188 5.84 0.87 4.36
CA LEU A 188 4.44 0.48 4.45
C LEU A 188 3.58 1.73 4.50
N SER A 189 2.50 1.72 3.74
CA SER A 189 1.51 2.78 3.75
C SER A 189 0.10 2.21 3.58
N VAL A 190 -0.91 2.97 3.99
CA VAL A 190 -2.30 2.55 3.88
C VAL A 190 -3.14 3.65 3.26
N ASN A 191 -4.18 3.26 2.52
CA ASN A 191 -5.19 4.17 2.02
C ASN A 191 -6.58 3.55 2.09
N CYS A 192 -7.61 4.39 2.24
CA CYS A 192 -9.00 3.95 2.23
C CYS A 192 -9.49 3.85 0.78
N VAL A 193 -9.83 2.64 0.35
CA VAL A 193 -10.24 2.33 -1.03
C VAL A 193 -11.61 2.94 -1.34
N ASP A 194 -12.51 2.95 -0.35
CA ASP A 194 -13.88 3.47 -0.52
C ASP A 194 -13.93 4.99 -0.71
N GLY A 195 -12.84 5.70 -0.41
CA GLY A 195 -12.66 7.12 -0.72
C GLY A 195 -12.47 7.42 -2.22
N GLY A 196 -12.44 6.38 -3.06
CA GLY A 196 -12.36 6.50 -4.52
C GLY A 196 -10.94 6.74 -5.06
N PRO A 197 -10.81 6.95 -6.39
CA PRO A 197 -9.52 7.05 -7.07
C PRO A 197 -8.61 8.16 -6.55
N SER A 198 -9.18 9.28 -6.09
CA SER A 198 -8.42 10.41 -5.52
C SER A 198 -7.58 10.01 -4.30
N CYS A 199 -8.07 9.04 -3.51
CA CYS A 199 -7.39 8.51 -2.32
C CYS A 199 -6.32 7.46 -2.66
N GLN A 200 -6.15 7.09 -3.93
CA GLN A 200 -5.17 6.10 -4.40
C GLN A 200 -3.92 6.75 -4.99
N THR A 201 -3.79 8.07 -4.88
CA THR A 201 -2.62 8.80 -5.35
C THR A 201 -1.49 8.80 -4.31
N ALA A 202 -0.24 8.89 -4.76
CA ALA A 202 0.94 8.89 -3.87
C ALA A 202 0.90 9.96 -2.78
N ARG A 203 0.30 11.14 -3.07
CA ARG A 203 0.16 12.25 -2.11
C ARG A 203 -0.83 11.98 -0.98
N ARG A 204 -1.64 10.94 -1.09
CA ARG A 204 -2.76 10.62 -0.17
C ARG A 204 -2.57 9.28 0.54
N LEU A 205 -1.45 8.62 0.32
CA LEU A 205 -1.05 7.45 1.09
C LEU A 205 -0.68 7.89 2.50
N VAL A 206 -1.23 7.21 3.50
CA VAL A 206 -0.88 7.44 4.89
C VAL A 206 0.29 6.52 5.24
N PRO A 207 1.46 7.07 5.62
CA PRO A 207 2.59 6.23 6.03
C PRO A 207 2.24 5.43 7.29
N VAL A 208 2.53 4.14 7.27
CA VAL A 208 2.35 3.24 8.40
C VAL A 208 3.68 3.01 9.11
N GLY A 209 4.74 2.76 8.34
CA GLY A 209 6.08 2.59 8.89
C GLY A 209 7.16 2.39 7.85
N ILE A 210 8.41 2.54 8.29
CA ILE A 210 9.62 2.28 7.51
C ILE A 210 10.46 1.28 8.31
N PHE A 211 10.90 0.23 7.64
CA PHE A 211 11.61 -0.89 8.24
C PHE A 211 12.92 -1.12 7.50
N GLU A 212 14.05 -0.96 8.17
CA GLU A 212 15.37 -1.25 7.59
C GLU A 212 15.57 -2.77 7.48
N ILE A 213 15.88 -3.22 6.28
CA ILE A 213 16.20 -4.61 6.00
C ILE A 213 17.64 -4.72 5.53
N GLN A 214 18.37 -5.71 6.04
CA GLN A 214 19.75 -5.93 5.64
C GLN A 214 19.85 -6.52 4.22
N LYS A 215 18.85 -7.32 3.83
CA LYS A 215 18.76 -7.99 2.54
C LYS A 215 17.31 -8.35 2.24
N GLU A 216 16.96 -8.35 0.96
CA GLU A 216 15.65 -8.79 0.47
C GLU A 216 15.48 -10.30 0.65
N SER A 217 14.91 -10.69 1.79
CA SER A 217 14.56 -12.07 2.12
C SER A 217 13.30 -12.06 2.98
N ASN A 218 12.34 -12.93 2.66
CA ASN A 218 11.11 -13.10 3.44
C ASN A 218 11.43 -13.38 4.92
N GLU A 219 12.42 -14.22 5.21
CA GLU A 219 12.78 -14.58 6.58
C GLU A 219 13.34 -13.38 7.36
N LEU A 220 14.15 -12.56 6.71
CA LEU A 220 14.71 -11.36 7.34
C LEU A 220 13.64 -10.30 7.53
N LEU A 221 12.79 -10.06 6.53
CA LEU A 221 11.68 -9.13 6.62
C LEU A 221 10.73 -9.51 7.76
N ARG A 222 10.42 -10.80 7.93
CA ARG A 222 9.60 -11.30 9.04
C ARG A 222 10.25 -11.07 10.42
N LYS A 223 11.57 -11.14 10.51
CA LYS A 223 12.31 -10.84 11.75
C LYS A 223 12.38 -9.33 12.03
N THR A 224 12.38 -8.50 10.99
CA THR A 224 12.42 -7.04 11.10
C THR A 224 11.09 -6.46 11.58
N LEU A 225 9.95 -7.03 11.15
CA LEU A 225 8.63 -6.54 11.57
C LEU A 225 8.42 -6.81 13.08
N PRO A 226 8.25 -5.76 13.90
CA PRO A 226 8.02 -5.93 15.34
C PRO A 226 6.73 -6.70 15.61
N LYS A 227 6.74 -7.57 16.62
CA LYS A 227 5.56 -8.38 16.98
C LYS A 227 4.35 -7.50 17.32
N ASP A 228 4.56 -6.42 18.07
CA ASP A 228 3.48 -5.51 18.46
C ASP A 228 2.89 -4.75 17.27
N PHE A 229 3.67 -4.53 16.20
CA PHE A 229 3.15 -4.03 14.93
C PHE A 229 2.22 -5.04 14.26
N LEU A 230 2.63 -6.31 14.16
CA LEU A 230 1.81 -7.38 13.59
C LEU A 230 0.52 -7.61 14.39
N ASP A 231 0.64 -7.63 15.73
CA ASP A 231 -0.50 -7.73 16.64
C ASP A 231 -1.46 -6.55 16.46
N SER A 232 -0.94 -5.34 16.17
CA SER A 232 -1.77 -4.16 15.89
C SER A 232 -2.53 -4.24 14.56
N ILE A 233 -2.02 -4.94 13.55
CA ILE A 233 -2.77 -5.20 12.31
C ILE A 233 -3.89 -6.20 12.61
N GLN A 234 -3.58 -7.26 13.36
CA GLN A 234 -4.51 -8.33 13.69
C GLN A 234 -5.70 -7.87 14.54
N SER A 235 -5.47 -6.94 15.46
CA SER A 235 -6.49 -6.49 16.40
C SER A 235 -7.56 -5.61 15.74
N VAL A 236 -7.25 -4.94 14.62
CA VAL A 236 -8.12 -3.93 14.03
C VAL A 236 -9.11 -4.57 13.05
N LYS A 237 -10.16 -5.17 13.61
CA LYS A 237 -11.31 -5.69 12.85
C LYS A 237 -12.45 -4.67 12.74
N GLN A 238 -12.54 -3.77 13.71
CA GLN A 238 -13.53 -2.71 13.77
C GLN A 238 -12.86 -1.41 14.20
N LEU A 239 -13.36 -0.29 13.69
CA LEU A 239 -12.92 1.05 14.08
C LEU A 239 -14.09 1.84 14.61
N GLN A 240 -13.90 2.45 15.78
CA GLN A 240 -14.88 3.39 16.32
C GLN A 240 -14.63 4.77 15.70
N ILE A 241 -15.48 5.20 14.75
CA ILE A 241 -15.33 6.50 14.08
C ILE A 241 -15.77 7.63 15.00
N ASN A 242 -16.89 7.46 15.70
CA ASN A 242 -17.43 8.40 16.69
C ASN A 242 -18.11 7.62 17.81
N GLN A 243 -18.63 8.29 18.85
CA GLN A 243 -19.24 7.62 20.01
C GLN A 243 -20.38 6.64 19.67
N LYS A 244 -21.06 6.81 18.52
CA LYS A 244 -22.25 6.03 18.15
C LYS A 244 -22.02 5.05 17.02
N LYS A 245 -20.88 5.13 16.32
CA LYS A 245 -20.64 4.39 15.09
C LYS A 245 -19.31 3.65 15.10
N SER A 246 -19.42 2.33 15.03
CA SER A 246 -18.36 1.43 14.63
C SER A 246 -18.48 1.10 13.14
N VAL A 247 -17.34 0.87 12.49
CA VAL A 247 -17.28 0.33 11.13
C VAL A 247 -16.43 -0.93 11.13
N THR A 248 -16.84 -1.90 10.33
CA THR A 248 -16.05 -3.10 10.09
C THR A 248 -14.95 -2.79 9.09
N VAL A 249 -13.74 -3.22 9.37
CA VAL A 249 -12.56 -2.98 8.55
C VAL A 249 -12.26 -4.22 7.70
N LYS A 250 -12.07 -4.01 6.39
CA LYS A 250 -11.49 -5.00 5.48
C LYS A 250 -10.15 -4.48 4.98
N ILE A 251 -9.06 -5.21 5.25
CA ILE A 251 -7.73 -4.86 4.76
C ILE A 251 -7.44 -5.74 3.55
N ARG A 252 -6.98 -5.13 2.47
CA ARG A 252 -6.42 -5.79 1.30
C ARG A 252 -4.94 -5.48 1.22
N LEU A 253 -4.17 -6.42 0.71
CA LEU A 253 -2.75 -6.22 0.45
C LEU A 253 -2.55 -5.68 -0.96
N GLY A 254 -1.61 -4.77 -1.11
CA GLY A 254 -1.25 -4.19 -2.40
C GLY A 254 0.24 -4.13 -2.60
N GLY A 255 0.66 -4.43 -3.81
CA GLY A 255 2.05 -4.35 -4.23
C GLY A 255 2.27 -5.02 -5.57
N ASP A 256 3.52 -4.99 -6.01
CA ASP A 256 3.95 -5.67 -7.22
C ASP A 256 3.99 -7.20 -7.03
N TYR A 257 4.31 -7.92 -8.09
CA TYR A 257 4.37 -9.38 -8.07
C TYR A 257 5.43 -9.91 -7.08
N GLN A 258 6.59 -9.25 -7.00
CA GLN A 258 7.68 -9.69 -6.13
C GLN A 258 7.30 -9.53 -4.66
N ASN A 259 6.62 -8.44 -4.31
CA ASN A 259 6.05 -8.26 -2.99
C ASN A 259 5.02 -9.37 -2.67
N ALA A 260 4.11 -9.70 -3.58
CA ALA A 260 3.14 -10.78 -3.39
C ALA A 260 3.83 -12.11 -3.07
N VAL A 261 4.89 -12.42 -3.81
CA VAL A 261 5.73 -13.60 -3.60
C VAL A 261 6.34 -13.60 -2.20
N TYR A 262 6.89 -12.48 -1.74
CA TYR A 262 7.44 -12.39 -0.40
C TYR A 262 6.37 -12.49 0.68
N VAL A 263 5.25 -11.79 0.54
CA VAL A 263 4.17 -11.81 1.52
C VAL A 263 3.64 -13.22 1.72
N PHE A 264 3.47 -13.97 0.63
CA PHE A 264 2.99 -15.35 0.69
C PHE A 264 4.11 -16.40 0.71
N GLY A 265 5.38 -16.02 0.89
CA GLY A 265 6.52 -16.96 0.99
C GLY A 265 6.60 -17.95 -0.18
N LEU A 266 6.41 -17.47 -1.42
CA LEU A 266 6.47 -18.26 -2.64
C LEU A 266 7.88 -18.26 -3.25
N ALA A 267 8.15 -19.19 -4.15
CA ALA A 267 9.42 -19.31 -4.89
C ALA A 267 9.62 -18.27 -6.00
N GLY A 268 8.63 -17.42 -6.25
CA GLY A 268 8.72 -16.34 -7.22
C GLY A 268 8.78 -16.81 -8.66
N ILE A 269 9.46 -16.02 -9.49
CA ILE A 269 9.45 -16.15 -10.96
C ILE A 269 10.13 -17.43 -11.47
N HIS A 270 11.04 -18.02 -10.69
CA HIS A 270 11.73 -19.25 -11.06
C HIS A 270 10.92 -20.52 -10.72
N SER A 271 9.76 -20.36 -10.09
CA SER A 271 8.86 -21.45 -9.76
C SER A 271 8.29 -22.12 -11.02
N ASN A 272 8.04 -23.43 -10.95
CA ASN A 272 7.17 -24.09 -11.91
C ASN A 272 5.69 -23.70 -11.73
N TYR A 273 5.37 -22.94 -10.69
CA TYR A 273 4.03 -22.47 -10.34
C TYR A 273 4.08 -20.95 -10.15
N PRO A 274 4.06 -20.19 -11.26
CA PRO A 274 4.30 -18.75 -11.23
C PRO A 274 3.09 -17.96 -10.76
N CYS A 275 1.90 -18.56 -10.71
CA CYS A 275 0.72 -17.86 -10.23
C CYS A 275 0.73 -17.75 -8.70
N VAL A 276 0.50 -16.53 -8.19
CA VAL A 276 0.33 -16.25 -6.75
C VAL A 276 -1.00 -16.78 -6.24
N PHE A 277 -2.03 -16.90 -7.09
CA PHE A 277 -3.38 -17.26 -6.65
C PHE A 277 -3.77 -18.70 -6.92
N CYS A 278 -3.10 -19.38 -7.85
CA CYS A 278 -3.41 -20.77 -8.19
C CYS A 278 -2.17 -21.65 -8.30
N THR A 279 -2.40 -22.96 -8.29
CA THR A 279 -1.40 -24.02 -8.36
C THR A 279 -1.18 -24.52 -9.79
N GLN A 280 -1.52 -23.73 -10.81
CA GLN A 280 -1.28 -24.13 -12.20
C GLN A 280 0.22 -24.14 -12.52
N ASN A 281 0.69 -25.26 -13.06
CA ASN A 281 2.06 -25.38 -13.51
C ASN A 281 2.28 -24.54 -14.78
N LYS A 282 3.46 -23.90 -14.90
CA LYS A 282 3.85 -23.05 -16.04
C LYS A 282 3.71 -23.74 -17.39
N ALA A 283 3.90 -25.07 -17.43
CA ALA A 283 3.73 -25.86 -18.64
C ALA A 283 2.29 -25.88 -19.18
N TYR A 284 1.31 -25.60 -18.32
CA TYR A 284 -0.12 -25.70 -18.63
C TYR A 284 -0.85 -24.36 -18.58
N LEU A 285 -0.16 -23.22 -18.54
CA LEU A 285 -0.82 -21.89 -18.44
C LEU A 285 -1.73 -21.57 -19.65
N HIS A 286 -1.54 -22.23 -20.78
CA HIS A 286 -2.37 -22.10 -21.97
C HIS A 286 -3.72 -22.82 -21.86
N VAL A 287 -3.92 -23.65 -20.83
CA VAL A 287 -5.15 -24.43 -20.65
C VAL A 287 -6.23 -23.56 -20.03
N THR A 288 -7.21 -23.19 -20.85
CA THR A 288 -8.38 -22.38 -20.47
C THR A 288 -9.68 -23.19 -20.45
N GLU A 289 -9.71 -24.36 -21.09
CA GLU A 289 -10.90 -25.19 -21.24
C GLU A 289 -10.87 -26.41 -20.32
N LYS A 290 -12.05 -26.82 -19.85
CA LYS A 290 -12.22 -28.04 -19.05
C LYS A 290 -11.88 -29.29 -19.86
N ASN A 291 -11.30 -30.27 -19.19
CA ASN A 291 -10.92 -31.57 -19.73
C ASN A 291 -9.90 -31.49 -20.88
N THR A 292 -9.04 -30.47 -20.90
CA THR A 292 -8.00 -30.36 -21.93
C THR A 292 -6.99 -31.49 -21.78
N VAL A 293 -6.78 -32.27 -22.84
CA VAL A 293 -5.82 -33.37 -22.83
C VAL A 293 -4.46 -32.85 -23.25
N CYS A 294 -3.50 -32.88 -22.33
CA CYS A 294 -2.10 -32.56 -22.57
C CYS A 294 -1.26 -33.84 -22.60
N GLU A 295 -0.24 -33.88 -23.46
CA GLU A 295 0.78 -34.93 -23.41
C GLU A 295 1.95 -34.48 -22.52
N GLU A 296 2.30 -35.27 -21.52
CA GLU A 296 3.45 -35.04 -20.65
C GLU A 296 4.45 -36.19 -20.83
N GLU A 297 5.75 -35.88 -20.94
CA GLU A 297 6.80 -36.90 -20.93
C GLU A 297 7.15 -37.28 -19.50
N VAL A 298 6.82 -38.51 -19.10
CA VAL A 298 7.14 -39.03 -17.77
C VAL A 298 8.23 -40.08 -17.92
N TRP A 299 9.22 -40.05 -17.01
CA TRP A 299 10.25 -41.09 -16.94
C TRP A 299 9.72 -42.29 -16.19
N VAL A 300 9.57 -43.42 -16.89
CA VAL A 300 9.07 -44.68 -16.34
C VAL A 300 10.22 -45.68 -16.21
N GLY A 301 10.26 -46.41 -15.10
CA GLY A 301 11.33 -47.38 -14.77
C GLY A 301 12.30 -46.89 -13.68
N SER A 302 13.17 -47.80 -13.21
CA SER A 302 14.16 -47.54 -12.16
C SER A 302 15.60 -47.67 -12.68
N GLY A 303 16.51 -46.89 -12.10
CA GLY A 303 17.95 -46.93 -12.43
C GLY A 303 18.26 -46.56 -13.89
N LYS A 304 19.19 -47.31 -14.50
CA LYS A 304 19.66 -47.10 -15.89
C LYS A 304 18.60 -47.42 -16.96
N ASN A 305 17.49 -48.07 -16.59
CA ASN A 305 16.44 -48.47 -17.52
C ASN A 305 15.29 -47.47 -17.62
N ARG A 306 15.48 -46.23 -17.14
CA ARG A 306 14.49 -45.16 -17.28
C ARG A 306 14.26 -44.84 -18.75
N LYS A 307 13.02 -45.00 -19.22
CA LYS A 307 12.59 -44.58 -20.56
C LYS A 307 11.60 -43.43 -20.44
N LYS A 308 11.65 -42.48 -21.37
CA LYS A 308 10.61 -41.46 -21.50
C LYS A 308 9.39 -42.10 -22.13
N GLN A 309 8.24 -41.96 -21.48
CA GLN A 309 6.96 -42.38 -22.03
C GLN A 309 6.04 -41.16 -22.05
N LYS A 310 5.34 -40.96 -23.18
CA LYS A 310 4.30 -39.94 -23.27
C LYS A 310 3.05 -40.43 -22.54
N GLN A 311 2.59 -39.67 -21.57
CA GLN A 311 1.36 -39.92 -20.86
C GLN A 311 0.36 -38.81 -21.19
N LYS A 312 -0.87 -39.20 -21.53
CA LYS A 312 -1.99 -38.25 -21.65
C LYS A 312 -2.48 -37.89 -20.26
N LYS A 313 -2.49 -36.60 -19.96
CA LYS A 313 -2.96 -36.02 -18.71
C LYS A 313 -4.12 -35.09 -19.01
N ILE A 314 -5.21 -35.24 -18.29
CA ILE A 314 -6.31 -34.28 -18.35
C ILE A 314 -5.95 -33.13 -17.42
N VAL A 315 -5.88 -31.92 -17.97
CA VAL A 315 -5.64 -30.68 -17.24
C VAL A 315 -6.90 -29.83 -17.32
N ASN A 316 -7.34 -29.35 -16.16
CA ASN A 316 -8.48 -28.45 -16.03
C ASN A 316 -8.00 -27.02 -15.79
N PRO A 317 -8.80 -26.01 -16.16
CA PRO A 317 -8.48 -24.62 -15.85
C PRO A 317 -8.48 -24.44 -14.33
N THR A 318 -7.57 -23.62 -13.84
CA THR A 318 -7.53 -23.30 -12.41
C THR A 318 -8.38 -22.10 -12.06
N SER A 319 -8.85 -22.07 -10.81
CA SER A 319 -9.54 -20.94 -10.21
C SER A 319 -8.59 -20.17 -9.29
N VAL A 320 -8.86 -18.88 -9.13
CA VAL A 320 -8.20 -18.05 -8.11
C VAL A 320 -9.00 -17.99 -6.79
N TYR A 321 -10.22 -18.52 -6.78
CA TYR A 321 -11.14 -18.48 -5.64
C TYR A 321 -11.59 -19.86 -5.14
N ASP A 322 -11.54 -20.89 -6.00
CA ASP A 322 -12.02 -22.23 -5.69
C ASP A 322 -10.84 -23.19 -5.46
N PRO A 323 -10.59 -23.61 -4.20
CA PRO A 323 -9.50 -24.53 -3.88
C PRO A 323 -9.63 -25.89 -4.58
N THR A 324 -10.85 -26.34 -4.88
CA THR A 324 -11.07 -27.62 -5.59
C THR A 324 -10.64 -27.54 -7.06
N LEU A 325 -10.53 -26.31 -7.58
CA LEU A 325 -10.00 -25.99 -8.89
C LEU A 325 -8.59 -25.37 -8.80
N GLY A 326 -7.83 -25.68 -7.74
CA GLY A 326 -6.42 -25.29 -7.63
C GLY A 326 -6.17 -23.86 -7.21
N ALA A 327 -7.14 -23.16 -6.60
CA ALA A 327 -6.83 -21.92 -5.88
C ALA A 327 -5.93 -22.22 -4.67
N ARG A 328 -4.91 -21.39 -4.45
CA ARG A 328 -3.99 -21.55 -3.32
C ARG A 328 -4.68 -21.24 -2.01
N THR A 329 -4.27 -21.95 -0.96
CA THR A 329 -4.74 -21.72 0.41
C THR A 329 -3.57 -21.73 1.40
N LEU A 330 -3.73 -21.03 2.52
CA LEU A 330 -2.74 -21.09 3.60
C LEU A 330 -2.63 -22.49 4.23
N ALA A 331 -3.72 -23.25 4.28
CA ALA A 331 -3.71 -24.61 4.79
C ALA A 331 -2.84 -25.54 3.92
N GLU A 332 -3.03 -25.51 2.59
CA GLU A 332 -2.21 -26.27 1.63
C GLU A 332 -0.72 -25.90 1.78
N LYS A 333 -0.43 -24.62 1.94
CA LYS A 333 0.92 -24.14 2.17
C LYS A 333 1.56 -24.76 3.42
N SER A 334 0.89 -24.72 4.57
CA SER A 334 1.41 -25.30 5.81
C SER A 334 1.70 -26.80 5.66
N ASP A 335 0.86 -27.53 4.94
CA ASP A 335 1.06 -28.95 4.67
C ASP A 335 2.27 -29.20 3.74
N CYS A 336 2.43 -28.38 2.69
CA CYS A 336 3.58 -28.45 1.81
C CYS A 336 4.90 -28.18 2.54
N LEU A 337 4.94 -27.17 3.43
CA LEU A 337 6.13 -26.85 4.20
C LEU A 337 6.51 -27.99 5.16
N LYS A 338 5.54 -28.58 5.88
CA LYS A 338 5.77 -29.75 6.76
C LYS A 338 6.27 -30.97 5.99
N ARG A 339 5.69 -31.26 4.82
CA ARG A 339 6.14 -32.37 3.95
C ARG A 339 7.57 -32.15 3.47
N ARG A 340 7.92 -30.91 3.12
CA ARG A 340 9.29 -30.55 2.70
C ARG A 340 10.30 -30.80 3.82
N GLU A 341 9.97 -30.43 5.05
CA GLU A 341 10.83 -30.69 6.22
C GLU A 341 11.03 -32.19 6.47
N THR A 342 9.96 -32.98 6.33
CA THR A 342 9.99 -34.42 6.62
C THR A 342 10.66 -35.23 5.51
N ASN A 343 10.31 -34.97 4.24
CA ASN A 343 10.67 -35.83 3.11
C ASN A 343 11.85 -35.30 2.29
N ARG A 344 12.36 -34.09 2.58
CA ARG A 344 13.30 -33.34 1.72
C ARG A 344 12.89 -33.33 0.23
N SER A 345 11.58 -33.45 -0.02
CA SER A 345 11.04 -33.51 -1.37
C SER A 345 11.16 -32.15 -2.05
N ASN A 346 11.28 -32.17 -3.38
CA ASN A 346 11.21 -30.94 -4.15
C ASN A 346 9.87 -30.26 -3.88
N ASN A 347 9.91 -28.94 -3.78
CA ASN A 347 8.78 -28.10 -3.41
C ASN A 347 7.71 -28.11 -4.52
N GLU A 348 6.78 -29.07 -4.44
CA GLU A 348 5.86 -29.40 -5.52
C GLU A 348 4.92 -28.28 -5.94
N LEU A 349 4.72 -27.24 -5.11
CA LEU A 349 3.82 -26.11 -5.40
C LEU A 349 4.49 -24.73 -5.26
N GLY A 350 5.80 -24.70 -5.02
CA GLY A 350 6.57 -23.46 -4.93
C GLY A 350 6.44 -22.68 -3.61
N TYR A 351 5.97 -23.29 -2.50
CA TYR A 351 5.93 -22.66 -1.17
C TYR A 351 7.30 -22.73 -0.47
N GLN A 352 8.00 -21.61 -0.32
CA GLN A 352 9.38 -21.60 0.19
C GLN A 352 9.51 -21.41 1.70
N SER A 353 8.67 -20.55 2.27
CA SER A 353 8.73 -20.14 3.67
C SER A 353 7.34 -19.77 4.18
N GLU A 354 7.19 -19.56 5.48
CA GLU A 354 5.95 -19.05 6.08
C GLU A 354 5.57 -17.64 5.55
N PRO A 355 4.28 -17.28 5.51
CA PRO A 355 3.87 -15.96 5.04
C PRO A 355 4.41 -14.86 5.96
N LEU A 356 4.68 -13.68 5.38
CA LEU A 356 5.21 -12.54 6.13
C LEU A 356 4.29 -12.14 7.29
N PHE A 357 3.00 -12.11 7.02
CA PHE A 357 1.95 -11.76 7.99
C PHE A 357 1.28 -13.00 8.59
N GLY A 358 1.92 -14.18 8.51
CA GLY A 358 1.32 -15.44 8.97
C GLY A 358 -0.05 -15.69 8.35
N ASN A 359 -1.07 -15.93 9.18
CA ASN A 359 -2.44 -16.21 8.76
C ASN A 359 -3.35 -14.97 8.76
N LEU A 360 -2.79 -13.77 8.76
CA LEU A 360 -3.58 -12.53 8.78
C LEU A 360 -4.30 -12.25 7.46
N PHE A 361 -3.75 -12.72 6.35
CA PHE A 361 -4.27 -12.45 5.01
C PHE A 361 -4.34 -13.73 4.19
N GLU A 362 -5.47 -13.91 3.51
CA GLU A 362 -5.62 -14.96 2.50
C GLU A 362 -5.06 -14.50 1.15
N PHE A 363 -4.79 -15.44 0.25
CA PHE A 363 -4.38 -15.12 -1.12
C PHE A 363 -5.37 -14.18 -1.82
N SER A 364 -6.67 -14.34 -1.56
CA SER A 364 -7.73 -13.50 -2.13
C SER A 364 -7.74 -12.05 -1.62
N ASP A 365 -7.03 -11.76 -0.53
CA ASP A 365 -6.93 -10.40 -0.01
C ASP A 365 -5.87 -9.57 -0.75
N TYR A 366 -5.04 -10.20 -1.58
CA TYR A 366 -4.02 -9.52 -2.36
C TYR A 366 -4.57 -8.97 -3.67
N VAL A 367 -4.28 -7.70 -3.95
CA VAL A 367 -4.67 -7.01 -5.17
C VAL A 367 -3.43 -6.81 -6.03
N LEU A 368 -3.46 -7.35 -7.25
CA LEU A 368 -2.38 -7.18 -8.21
C LEU A 368 -2.20 -5.71 -8.61
N ASP A 369 -0.95 -5.32 -8.75
CA ASP A 369 -0.61 -4.03 -9.33
C ASP A 369 -0.74 -4.04 -10.86
N ILE A 370 -1.73 -3.30 -11.34
CA ILE A 370 -2.01 -3.12 -12.77
C ILE A 370 -0.84 -2.41 -13.47
N LEU A 371 -0.12 -1.50 -12.80
CA LEU A 371 1.01 -0.79 -13.40
C LEU A 371 2.11 -1.77 -13.80
N HIS A 372 2.59 -2.57 -12.84
CA HIS A 372 3.64 -3.57 -13.09
C HIS A 372 3.18 -4.64 -14.09
N MET A 373 1.90 -5.02 -14.09
CA MET A 373 1.35 -5.92 -15.09
C MET A 373 1.41 -5.31 -16.50
N ARG A 374 1.04 -4.03 -16.67
CA ARG A 374 1.11 -3.33 -17.96
C ARG A 374 2.54 -3.21 -18.47
N LEU A 375 3.48 -2.85 -17.59
CA LEU A 375 4.91 -2.80 -17.94
C LEU A 375 5.39 -4.17 -18.44
N ARG A 376 4.99 -5.26 -17.76
CA ARG A 376 5.40 -6.60 -18.17
C ARG A 376 4.77 -7.04 -19.49
N ILE A 377 3.51 -6.73 -19.74
CA ILE A 377 2.84 -6.99 -21.02
C ILE A 377 3.57 -6.24 -22.14
N PHE A 378 3.88 -4.96 -21.91
CA PHE A 378 4.63 -4.15 -22.87
C PHE A 378 6.00 -4.74 -23.18
N ASP A 379 6.77 -5.18 -22.16
CA ASP A 379 8.07 -5.82 -22.35
C ASP A 379 7.98 -7.09 -23.21
N ILE A 380 6.94 -7.89 -23.03
CA ILE A 380 6.73 -9.12 -23.80
C ILE A 380 6.43 -8.77 -25.26
N ILE A 381 5.48 -7.87 -25.50
CA ILE A 381 5.12 -7.43 -26.86
C ILE A 381 6.33 -6.83 -27.58
N LEU A 382 7.09 -5.98 -26.89
CA LEU A 382 8.30 -5.37 -27.45
C LEU A 382 9.34 -6.43 -27.82
N LYS A 383 9.55 -7.43 -26.96
CA LYS A 383 10.46 -8.56 -27.25
C LYS A 383 10.00 -9.36 -28.46
N ASP A 384 8.71 -9.60 -28.61
CA ASP A 384 8.17 -10.34 -29.74
C ASP A 384 8.34 -9.56 -31.05
N ILE A 385 8.04 -8.25 -31.04
CA ILE A 385 8.27 -7.35 -32.19
C ILE A 385 9.76 -7.34 -32.59
N LEU A 386 10.66 -7.18 -31.61
CA LEU A 386 12.10 -7.18 -31.87
C LEU A 386 12.61 -8.53 -32.37
N SER A 387 12.05 -9.63 -31.85
CA SER A 387 12.39 -10.98 -32.31
C SER A 387 11.88 -11.28 -33.71
N GLU A 388 10.80 -10.64 -34.15
CA GLU A 388 10.27 -10.83 -35.51
C GLU A 388 11.07 -9.98 -36.51
N ALA A 389 11.30 -8.71 -36.18
CA ALA A 389 12.15 -7.81 -36.97
C ALA A 389 13.58 -8.36 -37.16
N SER A 390 14.13 -9.08 -36.18
CA SER A 390 15.44 -9.73 -36.35
C SER A 390 15.42 -10.90 -37.34
N ARG A 391 14.28 -11.58 -37.51
CA ARG A 391 14.11 -12.72 -38.42
C ARG A 391 13.85 -12.31 -39.86
N THR A 392 13.22 -11.16 -40.09
CA THR A 392 12.91 -10.68 -41.45
C THR A 392 14.16 -10.29 -42.24
N GLY A 393 15.34 -10.23 -41.61
CA GLY A 393 16.62 -9.96 -42.28
C GLY A 393 16.79 -8.51 -42.75
N GLU A 394 15.85 -7.62 -42.41
CA GLU A 394 15.91 -6.19 -42.74
C GLU A 394 16.96 -5.42 -41.92
N TYR A 395 17.47 -6.02 -40.85
CA TYR A 395 18.53 -5.45 -40.03
C TYR A 395 19.86 -6.12 -40.34
N GLU A 396 20.89 -5.30 -40.64
CA GLU A 396 22.24 -5.80 -40.87
C GLU A 396 22.70 -6.67 -39.68
N PRO A 397 23.52 -7.72 -39.92
CA PRO A 397 23.97 -8.68 -38.90
C PRO A 397 24.55 -8.05 -37.61
N VAL A 398 25.12 -6.85 -37.73
CA VAL A 398 25.67 -6.06 -36.61
C VAL A 398 24.57 -5.61 -35.64
N HIS A 399 23.39 -5.26 -36.14
CA HIS A 399 22.24 -4.82 -35.35
C HIS A 399 21.56 -6.00 -34.65
N THR A 400 21.44 -7.14 -35.33
CA THR A 400 20.91 -8.40 -34.79
C THR A 400 21.74 -8.88 -33.60
N LYS A 401 23.08 -8.83 -33.72
CA LYS A 401 23.99 -9.23 -32.65
C LYS A 401 23.90 -8.35 -31.41
N LYS A 402 23.78 -7.02 -31.57
CA LYS A 402 23.57 -6.08 -30.46
C LYS A 402 22.22 -6.29 -29.76
N LEU A 403 21.17 -6.65 -30.50
CA LEU A 403 19.85 -7.00 -29.96
C LEU A 403 19.89 -8.30 -29.16
N GLU A 404 20.57 -9.33 -29.67
CA GLU A 404 20.77 -10.61 -28.96
C GLU A 404 21.59 -10.45 -27.68
N GLU A 405 22.66 -9.66 -27.72
CA GLU A 405 23.49 -9.33 -26.55
C GLU A 405 22.68 -8.57 -25.48
N LYS A 406 21.85 -7.60 -25.88
CA LYS A 406 20.94 -6.90 -24.97
C LYS A 406 19.85 -7.81 -24.40
N ASN A 407 19.31 -8.74 -25.18
CA ASN A 407 18.33 -9.70 -24.67
C ASN A 407 18.95 -10.66 -23.65
N ARG A 408 20.20 -11.10 -23.86
CA ARG A 408 20.94 -11.92 -22.90
C ARG A 408 21.27 -11.16 -21.61
N SER A 409 21.72 -9.91 -21.71
CA SER A 409 22.01 -9.11 -20.52
C SER A 409 20.75 -8.75 -19.73
N SER A 410 19.62 -8.51 -20.41
CA SER A 410 18.31 -8.27 -19.79
C SER A 410 17.76 -9.51 -19.07
N GLN A 411 18.11 -10.72 -19.53
CA GLN A 411 17.79 -11.97 -18.82
C GLN A 411 18.68 -12.19 -17.58
N GLN A 412 19.89 -11.64 -17.56
CA GLN A 412 20.81 -11.71 -16.42
C GLN A 412 20.62 -10.60 -15.38
N THR A 413 20.03 -9.46 -15.76
CA THR A 413 19.83 -8.29 -14.88
C THR A 413 18.42 -8.19 -14.29
N CYS A 414 17.48 -9.02 -14.75
CA CYS A 414 16.22 -9.26 -14.03
C CYS A 414 16.37 -10.37 -12.96
N VAL A 415 17.50 -10.39 -12.24
CA VAL A 415 17.82 -11.30 -11.12
C VAL A 415 17.70 -10.55 -9.80
#